data_AF-G6YC85-F1
#
_entry.id   AF-G6YC85-F1
#
_cell.length_a   1.000
_cell.length_b   1.000
_cell.length_c   1.000
_cell.angle_alpha   90.00
_cell.angle_beta   90.00
_cell.angle_gamma   90.00
#
_symmetry.space_group_name_H-M   'P 1'
#
loop_
_entity.id
_entity.type
_entity.pdbx_description
1 polymer ?
#
loop_
_entity_poly.entity_id
_entity_poly.type
_entity_poly.pdbx_seq_one_letter_code
_entity_poly.pdbx_strand_id
1 'polypeptide(L)'
;MMRIVRSIPLLLASGLLTVSAASAGEGSWLSGDWYLTLGATGLVAPDFEGGKKYMLSAQPIISLGKAGPQARFTSRNDNISLALIDDGSVRAGLTGKILFSRDSDDELKGLDPVRWGGEAGGFFEFYPLDWVRARAELRHGIRAHNGFVADIAADAFYDVTPTVRISGGPRISFASADYFDAYYGVNATEAAASGLSEYDPGGGLKSTGLGGAVTWKVTEPMTASLFGEYSRLMGPAADSSLVKERGDRNQFTVGVSTTYRFDFSM
;
A
#
# COMPACT_ATOMS: atom_id res chain seq x y z
N MET A 1 -62.35 -6.31 -38.88
CA MET A 1 -63.12 -5.22 -38.23
C MET A 1 -62.15 -4.43 -37.36
N MET A 2 -62.29 -3.11 -37.37
CA MET A 2 -61.25 -2.10 -37.10
C MET A 2 -61.20 -1.68 -35.62
N ARG A 3 -60.04 -1.11 -35.21
CA ARG A 3 -59.88 0.03 -34.25
C ARG A 3 -59.96 -0.30 -32.72
N ILE A 4 -59.21 0.28 -31.76
CA ILE A 4 -58.45 1.55 -31.59
C ILE A 4 -57.30 1.34 -30.57
N VAL A 5 -56.13 1.92 -30.85
CA VAL A 5 -55.00 2.14 -29.92
C VAL A 5 -55.28 3.40 -29.07
N ARG A 6 -55.02 3.36 -27.76
CA ARG A 6 -54.88 4.56 -26.92
C ARG A 6 -53.53 4.57 -26.21
N SER A 7 -52.74 5.58 -26.52
CA SER A 7 -51.46 5.95 -25.95
C SER A 7 -51.62 6.68 -24.61
N ILE A 8 -50.74 6.37 -23.65
CA ILE A 8 -50.59 7.07 -22.37
C ILE A 8 -49.28 7.88 -22.44
N PRO A 9 -49.26 9.19 -22.12
CA PRO A 9 -48.03 9.97 -22.15
C PRO A 9 -47.21 9.75 -20.87
N LEU A 10 -45.91 9.55 -21.06
CA LEU A 10 -44.87 9.46 -20.03
C LEU A 10 -44.43 10.90 -19.68
N LEU A 11 -44.67 11.36 -18.45
CA LEU A 11 -44.11 12.61 -17.94
C LEU A 11 -42.81 12.31 -17.20
N LEU A 12 -41.68 12.62 -17.84
CA LEU A 12 -40.35 12.64 -17.22
C LEU A 12 -40.15 14.02 -16.56
N ALA A 13 -40.06 14.08 -15.23
CA ALA A 13 -39.67 15.27 -14.50
C ALA A 13 -38.14 15.32 -14.40
N SER A 14 -37.50 16.19 -15.19
CA SER A 14 -36.08 16.50 -15.11
C SER A 14 -35.83 17.52 -14.00
N GLY A 15 -35.37 17.06 -12.83
CA GLY A 15 -34.80 17.93 -11.79
C GLY A 15 -33.34 18.27 -12.11
N LEU A 16 -33.09 19.47 -12.63
CA LEU A 16 -31.75 20.03 -12.80
C LEU A 16 -31.22 20.51 -11.44
N LEU A 17 -30.26 19.77 -10.88
CA LEU A 17 -29.37 20.28 -9.82
C LEU A 17 -28.32 21.17 -10.48
N THR A 18 -28.48 22.49 -10.38
CA THR A 18 -27.47 23.46 -10.77
C THR A 18 -26.34 23.47 -9.74
N VAL A 19 -25.26 22.73 -10.02
CA VAL A 19 -23.98 22.95 -9.33
C VAL A 19 -23.41 24.26 -9.88
N SER A 20 -23.38 25.32 -9.06
CA SER A 20 -22.62 26.52 -9.38
C SER A 20 -21.16 26.14 -9.57
N ALA A 21 -20.69 26.20 -10.81
CA ALA A 21 -19.27 26.11 -11.13
C ALA A 21 -18.56 27.32 -10.50
N ALA A 22 -17.90 27.10 -9.38
CA ALA A 22 -16.89 28.04 -8.90
C ALA A 22 -15.81 28.13 -10.00
N SER A 23 -15.59 29.33 -10.52
CA SER A 23 -14.51 29.63 -11.46
C SER A 23 -13.18 29.46 -10.75
N ALA A 24 -12.60 28.25 -10.84
CA ALA A 24 -11.21 28.02 -10.50
C ALA A 24 -10.32 28.76 -11.50
N GLY A 25 -9.31 29.47 -10.99
CA GLY A 25 -8.35 30.23 -11.79
C GLY A 25 -7.64 29.38 -12.85
N GLU A 26 -7.07 30.08 -13.84
CA GLU A 26 -6.35 29.51 -14.98
C GLU A 26 -5.37 28.40 -14.56
N GLY A 27 -5.61 27.21 -15.09
CA GLY A 27 -4.90 25.97 -14.78
C GLY A 27 -5.79 24.97 -14.04
N SER A 28 -6.48 24.09 -14.77
CA SER A 28 -7.07 22.89 -14.16
C SER A 28 -5.96 22.14 -13.42
N TRP A 29 -6.24 21.59 -12.22
CA TRP A 29 -5.25 20.76 -11.52
C TRP A 29 -4.77 19.58 -12.38
N LEU A 30 -5.60 19.17 -13.35
CA LEU A 30 -5.30 18.16 -14.37
C LEU A 30 -4.29 18.60 -15.42
N SER A 31 -4.07 19.90 -15.61
CA SER A 31 -3.15 20.41 -16.64
C SER A 31 -1.68 20.24 -16.24
N GLY A 32 -0.84 19.96 -17.24
CA GLY A 32 0.61 19.82 -17.12
C GLY A 32 1.12 18.44 -17.54
N ASP A 33 2.40 18.20 -17.27
CA ASP A 33 3.03 16.91 -17.55
C ASP A 33 2.74 15.90 -16.44
N TRP A 34 2.46 14.67 -16.83
CA TRP A 34 2.10 13.55 -15.98
C TRP A 34 2.93 12.33 -16.32
N TYR A 35 3.10 11.46 -15.34
CA TYR A 35 3.65 10.13 -15.56
C TYR A 35 2.70 9.05 -15.04
N LEU A 36 2.63 7.93 -15.74
CA LEU A 36 2.03 6.68 -15.28
C LEU A 36 3.10 5.60 -15.29
N THR A 37 3.35 4.99 -14.14
CA THR A 37 4.21 3.81 -14.03
C THR A 37 3.35 2.58 -13.80
N LEU A 38 3.47 1.60 -14.70
CA LEU A 38 2.85 0.29 -14.57
C LEU A 38 3.94 -0.76 -14.41
N GLY A 39 3.68 -1.77 -13.58
CA GLY A 39 4.62 -2.87 -13.42
C GLY A 39 4.04 -4.04 -12.68
N ALA A 40 4.89 -5.04 -12.47
CA ALA A 40 4.57 -6.22 -11.71
C ALA A 40 5.76 -6.63 -10.86
N THR A 41 5.44 -7.26 -9.73
CA THR A 41 6.40 -7.81 -8.78
C THR A 41 6.12 -9.30 -8.65
N GLY A 42 7.16 -10.11 -8.68
CA GLY A 42 7.12 -11.49 -8.18
C GLY A 42 7.95 -11.56 -6.91
N LEU A 43 7.39 -12.11 -5.83
CA LEU A 43 8.06 -12.12 -4.54
C LEU A 43 7.76 -13.40 -3.74
N VAL A 44 8.72 -13.78 -2.92
CA VAL A 44 8.57 -14.80 -1.88
C VAL A 44 8.53 -14.08 -0.55
N ALA A 45 7.42 -14.24 0.16
CA ALA A 45 7.15 -13.62 1.46
C ALA A 45 6.32 -14.57 2.32
N PRO A 46 6.20 -14.31 3.64
CA PRO A 46 5.21 -14.96 4.48
C PRO A 46 3.82 -14.95 3.85
N ASP A 47 3.11 -16.06 3.97
CA ASP A 47 1.77 -16.24 3.45
C ASP A 47 0.76 -15.23 4.04
N PHE A 48 1.01 -14.80 5.27
CA PHE A 48 0.44 -13.61 5.89
C PHE A 48 1.45 -12.98 6.86
N GLU A 49 1.19 -11.74 7.27
CA GLU A 49 2.04 -11.05 8.27
C GLU A 49 2.01 -11.79 9.62
N GLY A 50 3.16 -12.29 10.06
CA GLY A 50 3.31 -13.15 11.24
C GLY A 50 3.31 -14.64 10.93
N GLY A 51 3.09 -15.05 9.68
CA GLY A 51 3.20 -16.43 9.24
C GLY A 51 4.64 -16.91 9.19
N LYS A 52 4.83 -18.23 9.36
CA LYS A 52 6.13 -18.90 9.23
C LYS A 52 6.34 -19.58 7.87
N LYS A 53 5.28 -19.71 7.09
CA LYS A 53 5.32 -20.30 5.74
C LYS A 53 5.47 -19.22 4.71
N TYR A 54 6.21 -19.54 3.66
CA TYR A 54 6.49 -18.61 2.58
C TYR A 54 5.74 -19.03 1.32
N MET A 55 5.18 -18.04 0.65
CA MET A 55 4.41 -18.18 -0.58
C MET A 55 5.05 -17.31 -1.66
N LEU A 56 5.08 -17.84 -2.88
CA LEU A 56 5.33 -17.04 -4.07
C LEU A 56 4.05 -16.28 -4.44
N SER A 57 4.13 -14.96 -4.49
CA SER A 57 3.01 -14.09 -4.87
C SER A 57 3.42 -13.10 -5.95
N ALA A 58 2.41 -12.53 -6.60
CA ALA A 58 2.58 -11.47 -7.58
C ALA A 58 1.71 -10.27 -7.24
N GLN A 59 2.27 -9.07 -7.38
CA GLN A 59 1.59 -7.81 -7.06
C GLN A 59 1.77 -6.79 -8.19
N PRO A 60 0.71 -6.08 -8.62
CA PRO A 60 0.84 -5.01 -9.59
C PRO A 60 1.52 -3.78 -8.97
N ILE A 61 2.12 -2.96 -9.80
CA ILE A 61 2.72 -1.69 -9.45
C ILE A 61 2.01 -0.62 -10.25
N ILE A 62 1.44 0.37 -9.56
CA ILE A 62 0.75 1.49 -10.19
C ILE A 62 1.17 2.76 -9.46
N SER A 63 1.76 3.70 -10.19
CA SER A 63 2.09 5.04 -9.68
C SER A 63 1.69 6.09 -10.70
N LEU A 64 1.06 7.17 -10.24
CA LEU A 64 0.59 8.28 -11.06
C LEU A 64 0.91 9.58 -10.34
N GLY A 65 1.43 10.56 -11.07
CA GLY A 65 1.69 11.89 -10.53
C GLY A 65 2.08 12.89 -11.61
N LYS A 66 2.23 14.16 -11.21
CA LYS A 66 2.79 15.17 -12.10
C LYS A 66 4.26 14.88 -12.37
N ALA A 67 4.66 14.96 -13.63
CA ALA A 67 6.04 14.80 -14.04
C ALA A 67 6.82 16.07 -13.63
N GLY A 68 7.68 15.94 -12.62
CA GLY A 68 8.73 16.91 -12.33
C GLY A 68 9.99 16.61 -13.17
N PRO A 69 10.94 17.56 -13.28
CA PRO A 69 12.12 17.47 -14.16
C PRO A 69 13.15 16.38 -13.83
N GLN A 70 12.86 15.44 -12.91
CA GLN A 70 13.77 14.37 -12.51
C GLN A 70 12.99 13.06 -12.36
N ALA A 71 13.49 11.96 -12.93
CA ALA A 71 12.98 10.62 -12.66
C ALA A 71 13.26 10.29 -11.18
N ARG A 72 12.30 10.54 -10.29
CA ARG A 72 12.51 10.38 -8.85
C ARG A 72 12.31 8.94 -8.40
N PHE A 73 13.04 8.61 -7.35
CA PHE A 73 13.09 7.28 -6.75
C PHE A 73 11.72 6.87 -6.20
N THR A 74 11.11 5.87 -6.83
CA THR A 74 9.97 5.12 -6.29
C THR A 74 10.52 3.86 -5.64
N SER A 75 10.25 3.67 -4.35
CA SER A 75 10.60 2.42 -3.66
C SER A 75 9.52 1.38 -3.90
N ARG A 76 9.90 0.09 -3.87
CA ARG A 76 8.99 -1.06 -3.91
C ARG A 76 7.89 -0.97 -2.85
N ASN A 77 8.22 -0.44 -1.68
CA ASN A 77 7.33 -0.35 -0.53
C ASN A 77 6.38 0.84 -0.58
N ASP A 78 6.53 1.72 -1.57
CA ASP A 78 5.61 2.83 -1.71
C ASP A 78 4.24 2.24 -2.10
N ASN A 79 3.25 2.49 -1.26
CA ASN A 79 1.88 2.15 -1.58
C ASN A 79 1.42 2.94 -2.81
N ILE A 80 0.29 2.52 -3.41
CA ILE A 80 -0.31 3.25 -4.53
C ILE A 80 -0.49 4.70 -4.07
N SER A 81 0.11 5.64 -4.79
CA SER A 81 0.20 7.03 -4.33
C SER A 81 -0.04 8.01 -5.47
N LEU A 82 -0.70 9.10 -5.11
CA LEU A 82 -0.98 10.25 -5.98
C LEU A 82 -0.39 11.49 -5.31
N ALA A 83 0.73 11.99 -5.86
CA ALA A 83 1.34 13.23 -5.39
C ALA A 83 0.48 14.43 -5.80
N LEU A 84 0.01 15.20 -4.81
CA LEU A 84 -0.74 16.44 -5.02
C LEU A 84 0.18 17.67 -4.95
N ILE A 85 1.25 17.56 -4.15
CA ILE A 85 2.33 18.53 -4.02
C ILE A 85 3.63 17.82 -4.39
N ASP A 86 4.41 18.44 -5.26
CA ASP A 86 5.75 17.98 -5.66
C ASP A 86 6.60 19.20 -6.05
N ASP A 87 7.55 19.58 -5.19
CA ASP A 87 8.34 20.80 -5.37
C ASP A 87 9.82 20.58 -5.74
N GLY A 88 10.31 19.34 -5.76
CA GLY A 88 11.76 19.09 -5.76
C GLY A 88 12.21 18.28 -4.56
N SER A 89 12.02 18.91 -3.41
CA SER A 89 12.54 18.50 -2.10
C SER A 89 11.51 17.78 -1.24
N VAL A 90 10.22 18.06 -1.49
CA VAL A 90 9.09 17.56 -0.73
C VAL A 90 8.01 17.06 -1.68
N ARG A 91 7.37 15.97 -1.28
CA ARG A 91 6.19 15.39 -1.93
C ARG A 91 5.15 15.07 -0.89
N ALA A 92 3.91 15.44 -1.15
CA ALA A 92 2.79 15.10 -0.30
C ALA A 92 1.56 14.80 -1.13
N GLY A 93 0.73 13.89 -0.65
CA GLY A 93 -0.46 13.52 -1.38
C GLY A 93 -1.22 12.36 -0.75
N LEU A 94 -2.01 11.70 -1.58
CA LEU A 94 -2.85 10.59 -1.16
C LEU A 94 -2.11 9.28 -1.38
N THR A 95 -2.39 8.31 -0.53
CA THR A 95 -1.90 6.95 -0.68
C THR A 95 -2.98 5.93 -0.33
N GLY A 96 -2.91 4.75 -0.93
CA GLY A 96 -3.78 3.65 -0.63
C GLY A 96 -3.12 2.30 -0.84
N LYS A 97 -3.62 1.31 -0.11
CA LYS A 97 -3.13 -0.07 -0.13
C LYS A 97 -4.30 -1.01 -0.37
N ILE A 98 -4.13 -1.98 -1.25
CA ILE A 98 -5.12 -3.05 -1.42
C ILE A 98 -4.80 -4.14 -0.42
N LEU A 99 -5.81 -4.56 0.35
CA LEU A 99 -5.69 -5.63 1.33
C LEU A 99 -6.45 -6.84 0.81
N PHE A 100 -5.71 -7.89 0.49
CA PHE A 100 -6.31 -9.17 0.10
C PHE A 100 -6.86 -9.88 1.34
N SER A 101 -7.87 -10.73 1.14
CA SER A 101 -8.41 -11.55 2.22
C SER A 101 -7.30 -12.40 2.83
N ARG A 102 -7.37 -12.58 4.15
CA ARG A 102 -6.45 -13.45 4.90
C ARG A 102 -7.27 -14.58 5.51
N ASP A 103 -7.12 -15.74 4.92
CA ASP A 103 -7.72 -17.01 5.34
C ASP A 103 -6.70 -18.12 5.02
N SER A 104 -6.54 -19.08 5.93
CA SER A 104 -5.63 -20.20 5.76
C SER A 104 -6.11 -21.40 6.55
N ASP A 105 -6.10 -22.58 5.90
CA ASP A 105 -6.54 -23.85 6.49
C ASP A 105 -5.59 -24.41 7.57
N ASP A 106 -4.45 -23.75 7.82
CA ASP A 106 -3.45 -24.22 8.79
C ASP A 106 -3.24 -23.23 9.94
N GLU A 107 -2.33 -22.26 9.84
CA GLU A 107 -1.99 -21.37 10.95
C GLU A 107 -3.20 -20.55 11.46
N LEU A 108 -4.09 -20.15 10.53
CA LEU A 108 -5.28 -19.35 10.83
C LEU A 108 -6.52 -20.20 11.10
N LYS A 109 -6.38 -21.53 11.14
CA LYS A 109 -7.51 -22.43 11.38
C LYS A 109 -8.14 -22.17 12.75
N GLY A 110 -9.44 -21.89 12.72
CA GLY A 110 -10.25 -21.57 13.90
C GLY A 110 -10.25 -20.09 14.28
N LEU A 111 -9.61 -19.22 13.49
CA LEU A 111 -9.70 -17.77 13.62
C LEU A 111 -10.66 -17.19 12.58
N ASP A 112 -11.23 -16.03 12.87
CA ASP A 112 -12.07 -15.32 11.91
C ASP A 112 -11.23 -14.80 10.74
N PRO A 113 -11.68 -15.03 9.49
CA PRO A 113 -10.93 -14.60 8.33
C PRO A 113 -10.98 -13.08 8.18
N VAL A 114 -9.84 -12.48 7.85
CA VAL A 114 -9.81 -11.06 7.50
C VAL A 114 -10.31 -10.91 6.07
N ARG A 115 -11.32 -10.07 5.90
CA ARG A 115 -11.94 -9.83 4.59
C ARG A 115 -11.02 -9.00 3.70
N TRP A 116 -11.22 -9.11 2.39
CA TRP A 116 -10.65 -8.15 1.46
C TRP A 116 -11.09 -6.72 1.82
N GLY A 117 -10.23 -5.77 1.55
CA GLY A 117 -10.51 -4.35 1.77
C GLY A 117 -9.39 -3.49 1.21
N GLY A 118 -9.19 -2.33 1.82
CA GLY A 118 -8.08 -1.47 1.50
C GLY A 118 -7.78 -0.52 2.62
N GLU A 119 -6.68 0.22 2.47
CA GLU A 119 -6.35 1.34 3.32
C GLU A 119 -6.29 2.59 2.45
N ALA A 120 -6.69 3.74 3.00
CA ALA A 120 -6.57 5.03 2.33
C ALA A 120 -6.05 6.08 3.31
N GLY A 121 -5.24 7.01 2.83
CA GLY A 121 -4.73 8.09 3.66
C GLY A 121 -3.76 9.00 2.93
N GLY A 122 -2.81 9.55 3.69
CA GLY A 122 -1.86 10.53 3.20
C GLY A 122 -0.43 10.04 3.32
N PHE A 123 0.43 10.57 2.45
CA PHE A 123 1.88 10.43 2.59
C PHE A 123 2.56 11.79 2.59
N PHE A 124 3.71 11.83 3.24
CA PHE A 124 4.67 12.91 3.19
C PHE A 124 6.05 12.33 2.93
N GLU A 125 6.78 12.90 1.99
CA GLU A 125 8.09 12.47 1.58
C GLU A 125 8.98 13.69 1.43
N PHE A 126 10.22 13.59 1.88
CA PHE A 126 11.19 14.65 1.73
C PHE A 126 12.60 14.09 1.55
N TYR A 127 13.46 14.89 0.93
CA TYR A 127 14.84 14.57 0.62
C TYR A 127 15.77 15.45 1.46
N PRO A 128 16.16 15.01 2.68
CA PRO A 128 17.04 15.81 3.51
C PRO A 128 18.44 16.00 2.90
N LEU A 129 18.86 15.07 2.05
CA LEU A 129 20.12 15.07 1.30
C LEU A 129 19.86 14.49 -0.10
N ASP A 130 20.72 14.80 -1.07
CA ASP A 130 20.57 14.31 -2.46
C ASP A 130 20.58 12.78 -2.61
N TRP A 131 21.03 12.07 -1.57
CA TRP A 131 21.15 10.60 -1.52
C TRP A 131 20.30 9.96 -0.43
N VAL A 132 19.42 10.72 0.25
CA VAL A 132 18.53 10.22 1.31
C VAL A 132 17.09 10.63 1.02
N ARG A 133 16.18 9.68 1.15
CA ARG A 133 14.73 9.89 1.16
C ARG A 133 14.17 9.52 2.51
N ALA A 134 13.34 10.37 3.08
CA ALA A 134 12.50 10.03 4.23
C ALA A 134 11.03 10.08 3.82
N ARG A 135 10.26 9.08 4.23
CA ARG A 135 8.85 8.94 3.87
C ARG A 135 8.05 8.53 5.10
N ALA A 136 6.91 9.18 5.28
CA ALA A 136 5.92 8.84 6.27
C ALA A 136 4.56 8.65 5.60
N GLU A 137 3.83 7.62 6.00
CA GLU A 137 2.48 7.33 5.54
C GLU A 137 1.57 7.13 6.74
N LEU A 138 0.35 7.64 6.66
CA LEU A 138 -0.71 7.37 7.62
C LEU A 138 -1.96 6.96 6.85
N ARG A 139 -2.48 5.78 7.13
CA ARG A 139 -3.59 5.18 6.40
C ARG A 139 -4.64 4.62 7.36
N HIS A 140 -5.90 4.73 6.96
CA HIS A 140 -7.05 4.18 7.67
C HIS A 140 -7.59 2.98 6.90
N GLY A 141 -7.93 1.92 7.63
CA GLY A 141 -8.52 0.71 7.07
C GLY A 141 -9.97 0.90 6.64
N ILE A 142 -10.33 0.23 5.55
CA ILE A 142 -11.67 0.18 5.01
C ILE A 142 -11.98 -1.30 4.77
N ARG A 143 -13.03 -1.80 5.43
CA ARG A 143 -13.59 -3.17 5.31
C ARG A 143 -12.73 -4.30 5.89
N ALA A 144 -11.42 -4.31 5.67
CA ALA A 144 -10.53 -5.34 6.22
C ALA A 144 -10.29 -5.15 7.73
N HIS A 145 -10.14 -3.89 8.15
CA HIS A 145 -10.09 -3.44 9.53
C HIS A 145 -10.58 -1.98 9.56
N ASN A 146 -10.87 -1.44 10.75
CA ASN A 146 -11.22 -0.02 10.94
C ASN A 146 -10.11 0.76 11.69
N GLY A 147 -8.93 0.15 11.84
CA GLY A 147 -7.77 0.77 12.49
C GLY A 147 -6.95 1.71 11.60
N PHE A 148 -5.97 2.36 12.22
CA PHE A 148 -4.95 3.17 11.57
C PHE A 148 -3.62 2.43 11.50
N VAL A 149 -2.86 2.66 10.42
CA VAL A 149 -1.50 2.18 10.22
C VAL A 149 -0.61 3.37 9.85
N ALA A 150 0.52 3.51 10.52
CA ALA A 150 1.52 4.53 10.22
C ALA A 150 2.86 3.87 9.89
N ASP A 151 3.42 4.19 8.73
CA ASP A 151 4.74 3.69 8.32
C ASP A 151 5.71 4.85 8.17
N ILE A 152 6.92 4.67 8.68
CA ILE A 152 8.01 5.63 8.53
C ILE A 152 9.22 4.88 7.98
N ALA A 153 9.79 5.39 6.90
CA ALA A 153 10.95 4.83 6.22
C ALA A 153 11.99 5.91 5.95
N ALA A 154 13.25 5.52 6.01
CA ALA A 154 14.37 6.31 5.51
C ALA A 154 15.21 5.43 4.59
N ASP A 155 15.38 5.83 3.34
CA ASP A 155 16.11 5.09 2.33
C ASP A 155 17.32 5.94 1.88
N ALA A 156 18.53 5.41 2.02
CA ALA A 156 19.69 5.94 1.33
C ALA A 156 19.79 5.30 -0.06
N PHE A 157 20.22 6.05 -1.06
CA PHE A 157 20.42 5.54 -2.41
C PHE A 157 21.68 6.11 -3.06
N TYR A 158 22.28 5.31 -3.94
CA TYR A 158 23.52 5.66 -4.61
C TYR A 158 23.54 5.10 -6.03
N ASP A 159 23.91 5.95 -6.99
CA ASP A 159 24.10 5.55 -8.39
C ASP A 159 25.51 4.99 -8.58
N VAL A 160 25.60 3.66 -8.63
CA VAL A 160 26.87 2.96 -8.86
C VAL A 160 27.32 3.16 -10.31
N THR A 161 26.37 3.18 -11.24
CA THR A 161 26.57 3.51 -12.65
C THR A 161 25.39 4.35 -13.15
N PRO A 162 25.45 4.94 -14.35
CA PRO A 162 24.31 5.66 -14.94
C PRO A 162 23.02 4.82 -15.10
N THR A 163 23.13 3.49 -15.00
CA THR A 163 22.00 2.56 -15.16
C THR A 163 21.73 1.71 -13.92
N VAL A 164 22.61 1.73 -12.91
CA VAL A 164 22.51 0.88 -11.71
C VAL A 164 22.44 1.77 -10.48
N ARG A 165 21.32 1.69 -9.77
CA ARG A 165 21.13 2.31 -8.46
C ARG A 165 21.03 1.24 -7.38
N ILE A 166 21.72 1.46 -6.27
CA ILE A 166 21.51 0.70 -5.04
C ILE A 166 20.75 1.58 -4.04
N SER A 167 19.90 0.97 -3.24
CA SER A 167 19.17 1.66 -2.19
C SER A 167 18.96 0.77 -0.98
N GLY A 168 18.79 1.37 0.18
CA GLY A 168 18.33 0.67 1.36
C GLY A 168 18.25 1.54 2.60
N GLY A 169 17.52 1.05 3.58
CA GLY A 169 17.43 1.73 4.87
C GLY A 169 16.31 1.20 5.77
N PRO A 170 16.22 1.76 6.98
CA PRO A 170 15.29 1.31 8.00
C PRO A 170 13.85 1.70 7.71
N ARG A 171 12.94 0.91 8.25
CA ARG A 171 11.50 1.18 8.27
C ARG A 171 10.89 0.73 9.59
N ILE A 172 9.89 1.47 10.04
CA ILE A 172 9.17 1.21 11.28
C ILE A 172 7.68 1.40 11.03
N SER A 173 6.86 0.55 11.63
CA SER A 173 5.42 0.56 11.45
C SER A 173 4.70 0.56 12.78
N PHE A 174 3.64 1.34 12.88
CA PHE A 174 2.75 1.46 14.02
C PHE A 174 1.32 1.17 13.59
N ALA A 175 0.51 0.67 14.51
CA ALA A 175 -0.90 0.44 14.24
C ALA A 175 -1.77 0.70 15.49
N SER A 176 -3.06 0.98 15.26
CA SER A 176 -4.04 1.13 16.35
C SER A 176 -4.50 -0.22 16.89
N ALA A 177 -5.17 -0.21 18.05
CA ALA A 177 -5.77 -1.41 18.64
C ALA A 177 -6.71 -2.11 17.65
N ASP A 178 -7.61 -1.38 16.98
CA ASP A 178 -8.54 -1.94 15.98
C ASP A 178 -7.85 -2.63 14.79
N TYR A 179 -6.61 -2.26 14.45
CA TYR A 179 -5.82 -3.00 13.47
C TYR A 179 -5.29 -4.29 14.09
N PHE A 180 -4.69 -4.20 15.27
CA PHE A 180 -4.15 -5.39 15.92
C PHE A 180 -5.24 -6.40 16.29
N ASP A 181 -6.41 -5.96 16.71
CA ASP A 181 -7.55 -6.83 17.00
C ASP A 181 -7.93 -7.64 15.75
N ALA A 182 -8.12 -6.96 14.61
CA ALA A 182 -8.47 -7.61 13.35
C ALA A 182 -7.42 -8.60 12.83
N TYR A 183 -6.12 -8.35 13.07
CA TYR A 183 -5.05 -9.17 12.50
C TYR A 183 -4.38 -10.13 13.49
N TYR A 184 -4.47 -9.87 14.79
CA TYR A 184 -3.68 -10.54 15.82
C TYR A 184 -4.49 -10.84 17.09
N GLY A 185 -5.71 -10.31 17.22
CA GLY A 185 -6.62 -10.65 18.31
C GLY A 185 -7.08 -12.09 18.24
N VAL A 186 -7.39 -12.65 19.41
CA VAL A 186 -7.99 -13.98 19.54
C VAL A 186 -9.07 -13.89 20.60
N ASN A 187 -10.33 -13.95 20.20
CA ASN A 187 -11.47 -13.93 21.11
C ASN A 187 -11.75 -15.32 21.71
N ALA A 188 -12.64 -15.41 22.71
CA ALA A 188 -12.96 -16.67 23.39
C ALA A 188 -13.47 -17.79 22.46
N THR A 189 -14.23 -17.44 21.42
CA THR A 189 -14.74 -18.42 20.45
C THR A 189 -13.60 -18.96 19.59
N GLU A 190 -12.74 -18.07 19.13
CA GLU A 190 -11.55 -18.40 18.34
C GLU A 190 -10.53 -19.19 19.16
N ALA A 191 -10.32 -18.85 20.43
CA ALA A 191 -9.47 -19.59 21.35
C ALA A 191 -9.96 -21.03 21.53
N ALA A 192 -11.28 -21.21 21.70
CA ALA A 192 -11.88 -22.55 21.78
C ALA A 192 -11.79 -23.34 20.46
N ALA A 193 -11.92 -22.68 19.32
CA ALA A 193 -11.90 -23.31 17.99
C ALA A 193 -10.49 -23.62 17.49
N SER A 194 -9.51 -22.77 17.80
CA SER A 194 -8.12 -22.90 17.38
C SER A 194 -7.27 -23.63 18.42
N GLY A 195 -7.54 -23.46 19.72
CA GLY A 195 -6.65 -23.88 20.80
C GLY A 195 -5.55 -22.87 21.13
N LEU A 196 -5.58 -21.68 20.51
CA LEU A 196 -4.74 -20.54 20.90
C LEU A 196 -5.27 -19.91 22.20
N SER A 197 -4.38 -19.25 22.94
CA SER A 197 -4.80 -18.43 24.09
C SER A 197 -5.53 -17.18 23.63
N GLU A 198 -6.57 -16.78 24.37
CA GLU A 198 -7.24 -15.50 24.17
C GLU A 198 -6.23 -14.34 24.26
N TYR A 199 -6.42 -13.34 23.41
CA TYR A 199 -5.53 -12.20 23.31
C TYR A 199 -6.27 -10.97 22.80
N ASP A 200 -6.25 -9.91 23.61
CA ASP A 200 -6.84 -8.60 23.32
C ASP A 200 -5.71 -7.56 23.17
N PRO A 201 -5.33 -7.20 21.93
CA PRO A 201 -4.19 -6.31 21.69
C PRO A 201 -4.54 -4.82 21.82
N GLY A 202 -3.66 -4.08 22.49
CA GLY A 202 -3.64 -2.62 22.41
C GLY A 202 -3.04 -2.09 21.09
N GLY A 203 -2.96 -0.76 20.95
CA GLY A 203 -2.24 -0.08 19.86
C GLY A 203 -0.76 0.14 20.17
N GLY A 204 0.06 0.41 19.16
CA GLY A 204 1.49 0.69 19.34
C GLY A 204 2.37 0.27 18.17
N LEU A 205 3.61 -0.07 18.50
CA LEU A 205 4.62 -0.50 17.53
C LEU A 205 4.24 -1.85 16.93
N LYS A 206 4.13 -1.92 15.60
CA LYS A 206 3.82 -3.14 14.85
C LYS A 206 5.08 -3.87 14.44
N SER A 207 6.04 -3.17 13.84
CA SER A 207 7.27 -3.79 13.36
C SER A 207 8.42 -2.80 13.21
N THR A 208 9.63 -3.33 13.20
CA THR A 208 10.85 -2.63 12.79
C THR A 208 11.56 -3.47 11.74
N GLY A 209 12.21 -2.84 10.77
CA GLY A 209 12.81 -3.55 9.67
C GLY A 209 13.83 -2.74 8.90
N LEU A 210 14.40 -3.41 7.91
CA LEU A 210 15.33 -2.85 6.95
C LEU A 210 15.07 -3.49 5.60
N GLY A 211 15.18 -2.70 4.55
CA GLY A 211 15.07 -3.20 3.19
C GLY A 211 16.14 -2.60 2.31
N GLY A 212 16.40 -3.26 1.20
CA GLY A 212 17.31 -2.79 0.18
C GLY A 212 16.91 -3.29 -1.19
N ALA A 213 17.34 -2.55 -2.22
CA ALA A 213 17.08 -2.90 -3.59
C ALA A 213 18.27 -2.53 -4.49
N VAL A 214 18.49 -3.34 -5.51
CA VAL A 214 19.29 -3.00 -6.67
C VAL A 214 18.34 -2.78 -7.82
N THR A 215 18.45 -1.61 -8.44
CA THR A 215 17.56 -1.13 -9.50
C THR A 215 18.37 -0.88 -10.76
N TRP A 216 17.93 -1.48 -11.86
CA TRP A 216 18.56 -1.39 -13.18
C TRP A 216 17.64 -0.69 -14.17
N LYS A 217 18.12 0.41 -14.76
CA LYS A 217 17.48 1.06 -15.91
C LYS A 217 17.80 0.23 -17.16
N VAL A 218 16.86 -0.63 -17.55
CA VAL A 218 17.01 -1.56 -18.69
C VAL A 218 16.93 -0.81 -20.02
N THR A 219 15.96 0.09 -20.12
CA THR A 219 15.82 1.06 -21.22
C THR A 219 15.41 2.39 -20.64
N GLU A 220 15.20 3.41 -21.49
CA GLU A 220 14.78 4.72 -21.04
C GLU A 220 13.46 4.70 -20.22
N PRO A 221 12.41 3.98 -20.63
CA PRO A 221 11.17 3.82 -19.85
C PRO A 221 11.13 2.58 -18.95
N MET A 222 12.00 1.58 -19.12
CA MET A 222 11.93 0.31 -18.38
C MET A 222 12.95 0.22 -17.26
N THR A 223 12.47 -0.18 -16.08
CA THR A 223 13.30 -0.45 -14.90
C THR A 223 13.03 -1.84 -14.36
N ALA A 224 14.09 -2.59 -14.07
CA ALA A 224 14.05 -3.83 -13.32
C ALA A 224 14.61 -3.62 -11.91
N SER A 225 14.19 -4.41 -10.94
CA SER A 225 14.77 -4.37 -9.59
C SER A 225 14.75 -5.72 -8.92
N LEU A 226 15.77 -5.96 -8.10
CA LEU A 226 15.88 -7.06 -7.14
C LEU A 226 15.89 -6.43 -5.76
N PHE A 227 15.06 -6.94 -4.85
CA PHE A 227 14.95 -6.37 -3.52
C PHE A 227 14.85 -7.46 -2.45
N GLY A 228 15.23 -7.06 -1.25
CA GLY A 228 15.10 -7.85 -0.03
C GLY A 228 14.65 -6.96 1.11
N GLU A 229 13.77 -7.49 1.96
CA GLU A 229 13.34 -6.85 3.19
C GLU A 229 13.37 -7.85 4.33
N TYR A 230 13.79 -7.35 5.49
CA TYR A 230 13.60 -8.00 6.77
C TYR A 230 12.74 -7.10 7.65
N SER A 231 11.65 -7.65 8.17
CA SER A 231 10.78 -7.01 9.14
C SER A 231 10.65 -7.92 10.35
N ARG A 232 10.79 -7.34 11.55
CA ARG A 232 10.56 -8.02 12.81
C ARG A 232 9.32 -7.44 13.46
N LEU A 233 8.31 -8.28 13.67
CA LEU A 233 7.13 -7.93 14.44
C LEU A 233 7.55 -7.58 15.88
N MET A 234 6.93 -6.54 16.42
CA MET A 234 7.16 -6.03 17.76
C MET A 234 5.82 -5.76 18.45
N GLY A 235 5.88 -5.47 19.76
CA GLY A 235 4.73 -5.04 20.53
C GLY A 235 3.52 -5.98 20.37
N PRO A 236 2.30 -5.44 20.19
CA PRO A 236 1.08 -6.24 20.14
C PRO A 236 1.07 -7.34 19.07
N ALA A 237 1.66 -7.12 17.90
CA ALA A 237 1.78 -8.16 16.86
C ALA A 237 2.70 -9.30 17.31
N ALA A 238 3.85 -8.97 17.90
CA ALA A 238 4.78 -9.99 18.40
C ALA A 238 4.21 -10.77 19.59
N ASP A 239 3.34 -10.15 20.37
CA ASP A 239 2.80 -10.70 21.60
C ASP A 239 1.57 -11.59 21.45
N SER A 240 0.94 -11.58 20.27
CA SER A 240 -0.18 -12.44 19.91
C SER A 240 0.17 -13.93 20.02
N SER A 241 -0.79 -14.70 20.55
CA SER A 241 -0.73 -16.17 20.59
C SER A 241 -0.59 -16.77 19.20
N LEU A 242 -1.23 -16.17 18.18
CA LEU A 242 -1.06 -16.57 16.78
C LEU A 242 0.41 -16.55 16.36
N VAL A 243 1.11 -15.44 16.60
CA VAL A 243 2.52 -15.27 16.19
C VAL A 243 3.46 -16.11 17.05
N LYS A 244 3.20 -16.21 18.36
CA LYS A 244 4.04 -16.97 19.30
C LYS A 244 3.94 -18.49 19.10
N GLU A 245 2.75 -19.00 18.85
CA GLU A 245 2.49 -20.44 18.86
C GLU A 245 2.45 -21.05 17.46
N ARG A 246 2.02 -20.27 16.45
CA ARG A 246 1.85 -20.76 15.07
C ARG A 246 2.67 -20.02 14.04
N GLY A 247 3.13 -18.81 14.35
CA GLY A 247 3.80 -17.91 13.43
C GLY A 247 5.31 -17.79 13.61
N ASP A 248 5.84 -16.71 13.05
CA ASP A 248 7.20 -16.21 13.30
C ASP A 248 7.16 -14.68 13.41
N ARG A 249 7.98 -14.13 14.31
CA ARG A 249 8.15 -12.67 14.41
C ARG A 249 9.05 -12.12 13.30
N ASN A 250 9.89 -12.96 12.71
CA ASN A 250 10.86 -12.60 11.69
C ASN A 250 10.26 -12.85 10.32
N GLN A 251 10.13 -11.79 9.54
CA GLN A 251 9.45 -11.79 8.25
C GLN A 251 10.48 -11.38 7.21
N PHE A 252 10.84 -12.30 6.33
CA PHE A 252 11.74 -12.03 5.22
C PHE A 252 10.94 -11.87 3.94
N THR A 253 11.33 -10.98 3.06
CA THR A 253 10.73 -10.87 1.74
C THR A 253 11.84 -10.67 0.73
N VAL A 254 11.78 -11.43 -0.36
CA VAL A 254 12.70 -11.27 -1.49
C VAL A 254 11.88 -11.29 -2.76
N GLY A 255 12.24 -10.44 -3.71
CA GLY A 255 11.51 -10.40 -4.96
C GLY A 255 12.23 -9.66 -6.06
N VAL A 256 11.62 -9.80 -7.23
CA VAL A 256 12.02 -9.09 -8.45
C VAL A 256 10.83 -8.34 -8.99
N SER A 257 11.11 -7.30 -9.75
CA SER A 257 10.06 -6.49 -10.34
C SER A 257 10.51 -5.79 -11.59
N THR A 258 9.55 -5.52 -12.46
CA THR A 258 9.75 -4.72 -13.66
C THR A 258 8.66 -3.66 -13.75
N THR A 259 9.05 -2.46 -14.16
CA THR A 259 8.17 -1.32 -14.38
C THR A 259 8.43 -0.68 -15.74
N TYR A 260 7.38 -0.08 -16.30
CA TYR A 260 7.41 0.74 -17.51
C TYR A 260 6.77 2.08 -17.19
N ARG A 261 7.47 3.18 -17.52
CA ARG A 261 6.99 4.54 -17.33
C ARG A 261 6.48 5.12 -18.65
N PHE A 262 5.28 5.68 -18.60
CA PHE A 262 4.66 6.48 -19.65
C PHE A 262 4.64 7.94 -19.20
N ASP A 263 5.17 8.85 -19.99
CA ASP A 263 5.07 10.30 -19.77
C ASP A 263 4.08 10.88 -20.79
N PHE A 264 3.17 11.74 -20.34
CA PHE A 264 2.13 12.35 -21.17
C PHE A 264 1.74 13.73 -20.61
N SER A 265 1.20 14.61 -21.45
CA SER A 265 0.72 15.95 -21.04
C SER A 265 -0.80 16.02 -21.16
N MET A 266 -1.45 16.74 -20.23
CA MET A 266 -2.90 16.98 -20.18
C MET A 266 -3.24 18.47 -20.16
#